data_AF-A0A9W8LRF9-F1
#
_entry.id   AF-A0A9W8LRF9-F1
#
_cell.length_a   1.000
_cell.length_b   1.000
_cell.length_c   1.000
_cell.angle_alpha   90.00
_cell.angle_beta   90.00
_cell.angle_gamma   90.00
#
_symmetry.space_group_name_H-M   'P 1'
#
loop_
_entity.id
_entity.type
_entity.pdbx_description
1 polymer ?
#
loop_
_entity_poly.entity_id
_entity_poly.type
_entity_poly.pdbx_seq_one_letter_code
_entity_poly.pdbx_strand_id
1 'polypeptide(L)'
;MDPDEEGEYEVESIIDDKLIEGKQFFLLKWKGYTEEYNTWEPEENIYCDWMVTNYRKKKASSTQYDYSKGFDMAQMYDCPEHHRLRVINKVDKEKLPSNFTYIDGYVRSANVPLPSTVMFPCSCAPGAPCGMNCECMSVPYYDAEGLLCTDYPGPIYECNDMCGCSSDCPNRVVQRGNTIEMDIFRTKAKGWGASTRRRIRKGEYVCRYTGELLSNAEAEQRHSHDTTYLFDLDREVPDGNQPLFTIDARSYGNVSHFFNHSCEPNMAIRAVYIDHLDPRLHELAFFALRDIAKGEELTFDYSPSADNVPRCAYDNGVSKFHCFCNKPRCRKFIF
;
A
#
# COMPACT_ATOMS: atom_id res chain seq x y z
N MET A 1 -0.45 40.43 20.12
CA MET A 1 -1.51 39.42 20.14
C MET A 1 -1.50 38.86 21.53
N ASP A 2 -2.63 38.96 22.21
CA ASP A 2 -2.80 38.63 23.62
C ASP A 2 -2.63 37.12 23.82
N PRO A 3 -1.85 36.65 24.81
CA PRO A 3 -1.75 35.23 25.15
C PRO A 3 -2.99 34.68 25.90
N ASP A 4 -4.00 35.51 26.16
CA ASP A 4 -5.22 35.18 26.92
C ASP A 4 -6.52 35.23 26.08
N GLU A 5 -6.46 35.07 24.75
CA GLU A 5 -7.66 34.85 23.95
C GLU A 5 -8.05 33.36 24.00
N GLU A 6 -9.01 33.01 24.86
CA GLU A 6 -9.72 31.72 24.83
C GLU A 6 -10.46 31.58 23.48
N GLY A 7 -9.74 31.06 22.48
CA GLY A 7 -10.25 30.81 21.13
C GLY A 7 -10.42 29.33 20.83
N GLU A 8 -11.41 29.00 19.99
CA GLU A 8 -11.50 27.68 19.37
C GLU A 8 -10.49 27.59 18.21
N TYR A 9 -9.60 26.60 18.26
CA TYR A 9 -8.59 26.36 17.21
C TYR A 9 -8.84 25.02 16.52
N GLU A 10 -8.57 24.95 15.21
CA GLU A 10 -8.75 23.71 14.45
C GLU A 10 -7.57 22.77 14.68
N VAL A 11 -7.86 21.56 15.17
CA VAL A 11 -6.88 20.50 15.36
C VAL A 11 -6.57 19.86 13.99
N GLU A 12 -5.28 19.73 13.67
CA GLU A 12 -4.80 19.03 12.48
C GLU A 12 -4.67 17.53 12.73
N SER A 13 -4.07 17.15 13.86
CA SER A 13 -3.95 15.76 14.30
C SER A 13 -3.62 15.63 15.79
N ILE A 14 -3.89 14.44 16.36
CA ILE A 14 -3.42 14.04 17.69
C ILE A 14 -2.09 13.31 17.52
N ILE A 15 -1.06 13.78 18.22
CA ILE A 15 0.32 13.31 18.11
C ILE A 15 0.63 12.27 19.19
N ASP A 16 0.22 12.52 20.43
CA ASP A 16 0.54 11.66 21.58
C ASP A 16 -0.53 11.78 22.68
N ASP A 17 -0.50 10.91 23.69
CA ASP A 17 -1.42 10.94 24.83
C ASP A 17 -0.73 10.58 26.16
N LYS A 18 -1.21 11.15 27.26
CA LYS A 18 -0.73 10.84 28.61
C LYS A 18 -1.85 10.89 29.63
N LEU A 19 -1.67 10.13 30.71
CA LEU A 19 -2.55 10.16 31.86
C LEU A 19 -1.86 10.91 33.00
N ILE A 20 -2.45 12.00 33.49
CA ILE A 20 -1.98 12.77 34.65
C ILE A 20 -3.10 12.79 35.69
N GLU A 21 -2.84 12.27 36.89
CA GLU A 21 -3.82 12.23 37.99
C GLU A 21 -5.19 11.63 37.59
N GLY A 22 -5.18 10.64 36.69
CA GLY A 22 -6.41 9.99 36.19
C GLY A 22 -7.14 10.76 35.09
N LYS A 23 -6.66 11.94 34.70
CA LYS A 23 -7.18 12.71 33.56
C LYS A 23 -6.36 12.45 32.30
N GLN A 24 -7.07 12.30 31.19
CA GLN A 24 -6.47 12.07 29.88
C GLN A 24 -6.08 13.41 29.23
N PHE A 25 -4.86 13.47 28.70
CA PHE A 25 -4.35 14.58 27.89
C PHE A 25 -3.88 14.06 26.53
N PHE A 26 -4.00 14.90 25.51
CA PHE A 26 -3.52 14.65 24.16
C PHE A 26 -2.62 15.79 23.69
N LEU A 27 -1.52 15.45 23.01
CA LEU A 27 -0.67 16.42 22.34
C LEU A 27 -1.26 16.73 20.97
N LEU A 28 -1.65 17.97 20.73
CA LEU A 28 -2.33 18.37 19.50
C LEU A 28 -1.36 19.08 18.54
N LYS A 29 -1.43 18.70 17.26
CA LYS A 29 -0.89 19.49 16.16
C LYS A 29 -1.98 20.44 15.70
N TRP A 30 -1.73 21.74 15.81
CA TRP A 30 -2.69 22.77 15.39
C TRP A 30 -2.55 23.07 13.90
N LYS A 31 -3.69 23.23 13.21
CA LYS A 31 -3.73 23.47 11.77
C LYS A 31 -3.17 24.85 11.44
N GLY A 32 -2.19 24.88 10.54
CA GLY A 32 -1.55 26.13 10.11
C GLY A 32 -0.46 26.66 11.05
N TYR A 33 -0.14 25.94 12.12
CA TYR A 33 0.95 26.25 13.04
C TYR A 33 2.09 25.24 12.88
N THR A 34 3.33 25.61 13.24
CA THR A 34 4.47 24.67 13.26
C THR A 34 4.39 23.77 14.50
N GLU A 35 5.16 22.68 14.51
CA GLU A 35 5.17 21.70 15.63
C GLU A 35 5.63 22.29 16.96
N GLU A 36 6.33 23.43 16.93
CA GLU A 36 6.74 24.18 18.13
C GLU A 36 5.55 24.69 18.95
N TYR A 37 4.37 24.81 18.32
CA TYR A 37 3.14 25.24 18.96
C TYR A 37 2.28 24.07 19.43
N ASN A 38 2.73 22.82 19.32
CA ASN A 38 1.96 21.68 19.80
C ASN A 38 1.76 21.78 21.31
N THR A 39 0.51 21.71 21.76
CA THR A 39 0.17 21.81 23.19
C THR A 39 -0.53 20.54 23.69
N TRP A 40 -0.38 20.28 24.99
CA TRP A 40 -1.08 19.21 25.67
C TRP A 40 -2.43 19.71 26.16
N GLU A 41 -3.51 19.26 25.51
CA GLU A 41 -4.87 19.60 25.90
C GLU A 41 -5.53 18.44 26.65
N PRO A 42 -6.32 18.72 27.70
CA PRO A 42 -7.16 17.69 28.30
C PRO A 42 -8.20 17.22 27.28
N GLU A 43 -8.60 15.95 27.35
CA GLU A 43 -9.61 15.39 26.46
C GLU A 43 -10.91 16.20 26.42
N GLU A 44 -11.29 16.75 27.58
CA GLU A 44 -12.47 17.60 27.75
C GLU A 44 -12.45 18.85 26.85
N ASN A 45 -11.27 19.30 26.40
CA ASN A 45 -11.10 20.45 25.50
C ASN A 45 -11.14 20.07 24.01
N ILE A 46 -11.23 18.78 23.68
CA ILE A 46 -11.19 18.29 22.30
C ILE A 46 -12.62 17.99 21.84
N TYR A 47 -13.24 18.97 21.18
CA TYR A 47 -14.61 18.84 20.61
C TYR A 47 -14.68 17.93 19.37
N CYS A 48 -13.64 17.12 19.15
CA CYS A 48 -13.44 16.29 17.99
C CYS A 48 -13.34 14.82 18.40
N ASP A 49 -14.46 14.28 18.91
CA ASP A 49 -14.59 12.90 19.40
C ASP A 49 -14.05 11.87 18.40
N TRP A 50 -14.18 12.15 17.11
CA TRP A 50 -13.70 11.26 16.05
C TRP A 50 -12.17 11.18 16.00
N MET A 51 -11.44 12.29 16.24
CA MET A 51 -9.97 12.27 16.30
C MET A 51 -9.47 11.49 17.50
N VAL A 52 -10.09 11.71 18.66
CA VAL A 52 -9.79 10.98 19.90
C VAL A 52 -10.06 9.49 19.74
N THR A 53 -11.22 9.14 19.16
CA THR A 53 -11.60 7.76 18.88
C THR A 53 -10.63 7.10 17.90
N ASN A 54 -10.23 7.79 16.82
CA ASN A 54 -9.29 7.28 15.83
C ASN A 54 -7.90 7.05 16.45
N TYR A 55 -7.38 8.04 17.20
CA TYR A 55 -6.11 7.93 17.90
C TYR A 55 -6.11 6.73 18.86
N ARG A 56 -7.17 6.58 19.67
CA ARG A 56 -7.32 5.45 20.61
C ARG A 56 -7.44 4.11 19.90
N LYS A 57 -8.18 4.03 18.79
CA LYS A 57 -8.27 2.81 17.99
C LYS A 57 -6.93 2.43 17.41
N LYS A 58 -6.16 3.38 16.86
CA LYS A 58 -4.77 3.16 16.40
C LYS A 58 -3.84 2.74 17.53
N LYS A 59 -3.96 3.36 18.71
CA LYS A 59 -3.18 3.00 19.90
C LYS A 59 -3.56 1.62 20.44
N ALA A 60 -4.86 1.26 20.44
CA ALA A 60 -5.35 -0.04 20.87
C ALA A 60 -5.02 -1.16 19.86
N SER A 61 -5.07 -0.87 18.56
CA SER A 61 -4.58 -1.77 17.51
C SER A 61 -3.06 -1.90 17.50
N SER A 62 -2.30 -1.15 18.30
CA SER A 62 -0.87 -1.45 18.56
C SER A 62 -0.64 -2.71 19.40
N THR A 63 -1.70 -3.37 19.90
CA THR A 63 -1.64 -4.77 20.36
C THR A 63 -1.88 -5.80 19.24
N GLN A 64 -2.11 -5.34 18.01
CA GLN A 64 -2.14 -6.10 16.77
C GLN A 64 -0.75 -6.01 16.12
N TYR A 65 -0.28 -7.12 15.55
CA TYR A 65 1.05 -7.29 14.95
C TYR A 65 1.49 -6.04 14.17
N ASP A 66 2.55 -5.38 14.64
CA ASP A 66 3.09 -4.18 14.00
C ASP A 66 3.67 -4.56 12.63
N TYR A 67 2.92 -4.28 11.55
CA TYR A 67 3.31 -4.60 10.18
C TYR A 67 4.58 -3.87 9.71
N SER A 68 5.10 -2.92 10.49
CA SER A 68 6.42 -2.29 10.29
C SER A 68 7.56 -3.02 11.01
N LYS A 69 7.27 -3.85 12.03
CA LYS A 69 8.22 -4.79 12.63
C LYS A 69 8.35 -6.02 11.74
N GLY A 70 9.06 -5.82 10.65
CA GLY A 70 9.40 -6.89 9.73
C GLY A 70 10.39 -7.90 10.32
N PHE A 71 10.65 -8.96 9.55
CA PHE A 71 11.64 -9.98 9.87
C PHE A 71 12.67 -10.09 8.74
N ASP A 72 13.88 -10.53 9.08
CA ASP A 72 14.92 -10.79 8.09
C ASP A 72 14.50 -11.99 7.22
N MET A 73 14.53 -11.82 5.89
CA MET A 73 14.17 -12.90 4.98
C MET A 73 15.06 -14.13 5.05
N ALA A 74 16.30 -14.03 5.55
CA ALA A 74 17.12 -15.20 5.84
C ALA A 74 16.41 -16.16 6.82
N GLN A 75 15.56 -15.64 7.71
CA GLN A 75 14.80 -16.43 8.67
C GLN A 75 13.62 -17.17 8.01
N MET A 76 13.23 -16.84 6.78
CA MET A 76 12.11 -17.51 6.09
C MET A 76 12.39 -18.98 5.73
N TYR A 77 13.66 -19.36 5.56
CA TYR A 77 14.01 -20.74 5.24
C TYR A 77 13.71 -21.70 6.41
N ASP A 78 13.69 -21.19 7.65
CA ASP A 78 13.69 -21.99 8.87
C ASP A 78 12.58 -21.59 9.87
N CYS A 79 11.67 -20.69 9.53
CA CYS A 79 10.66 -20.17 10.46
C CYS A 79 9.25 -20.78 10.28
N PRO A 80 8.76 -21.57 11.26
CA PRO A 80 7.41 -22.17 11.23
C PRO A 80 6.28 -21.13 11.31
N GLU A 81 6.55 -19.93 11.83
CA GLU A 81 5.55 -18.87 12.02
C GLU A 81 5.14 -18.23 10.69
N HIS A 82 6.01 -18.27 9.68
CA HIS A 82 5.77 -17.75 8.32
C HIS A 82 5.12 -18.79 7.37
N HIS A 83 4.27 -19.68 7.90
CA HIS A 83 3.59 -20.78 7.17
C HIS A 83 3.00 -20.41 5.78
N ARG A 84 2.67 -19.13 5.56
CA ARG A 84 2.12 -18.62 4.31
C ARG A 84 3.16 -18.48 3.19
N LEU A 85 4.45 -18.40 3.49
CA LEU A 85 5.50 -18.23 2.50
C LEU A 85 6.42 -19.45 2.51
N ARG A 86 6.80 -19.90 1.32
CA ARG A 86 7.76 -21.00 1.15
C ARG A 86 8.73 -20.64 0.05
N VAL A 87 10.00 -20.88 0.29
CA VAL A 87 11.06 -20.59 -0.66
C VAL A 87 11.50 -21.87 -1.35
N ILE A 88 11.56 -21.86 -2.68
CA ILE A 88 11.88 -23.04 -3.50
C ILE A 88 12.93 -22.67 -4.53
N ASN A 89 14.15 -23.20 -4.38
CA ASN A 89 15.17 -23.14 -5.43
C ASN A 89 15.48 -24.54 -5.96
N LYS A 90 15.19 -24.77 -7.24
CA LYS A 90 15.51 -26.01 -7.98
C LYS A 90 16.35 -25.74 -9.23
N VAL A 91 16.87 -24.52 -9.38
CA VAL A 91 17.54 -24.05 -10.61
C VAL A 91 19.02 -23.87 -10.38
N ASP A 92 19.41 -23.21 -9.29
CA ASP A 92 20.78 -22.88 -8.97
C ASP A 92 21.01 -22.91 -7.44
N LYS A 93 22.14 -22.35 -6.98
CA LYS A 93 22.49 -22.25 -5.55
C LYS A 93 22.23 -20.85 -4.97
N GLU A 94 21.54 -19.99 -5.71
CA GLU A 94 21.24 -18.63 -5.28
C GLU A 94 20.33 -18.65 -4.04
N LYS A 95 20.62 -17.76 -3.09
CA LYS A 95 19.79 -17.57 -1.88
C LYS A 95 18.90 -16.34 -2.06
N LEU A 96 17.96 -16.16 -1.14
CA LEU A 96 17.22 -14.90 -1.09
C LEU A 96 18.17 -13.76 -0.68
N PRO A 97 17.87 -12.51 -1.07
CA PRO A 97 18.62 -11.35 -0.60
C PRO A 97 18.74 -11.34 0.93
N SER A 98 19.96 -11.17 1.44
CA SER A 98 20.26 -11.17 2.88
C SER A 98 20.10 -9.80 3.54
N ASN A 99 19.82 -8.76 2.76
CA ASN A 99 19.66 -7.38 3.22
C ASN A 99 18.24 -6.87 2.89
N PHE A 100 17.25 -7.74 3.09
CA PHE A 100 15.84 -7.43 2.84
C PHE A 100 15.01 -7.80 4.07
N THR A 101 14.22 -6.83 4.55
CA THR A 101 13.31 -6.99 5.68
C THR A 101 11.90 -7.14 5.15
N TYR A 102 11.25 -8.27 5.46
CA TYR A 102 9.88 -8.52 5.05
C TYR A 102 8.91 -7.71 5.88
N ILE A 103 8.13 -6.82 5.25
CA ILE A 103 7.09 -5.99 5.89
C ILE A 103 5.79 -6.06 5.11
N ASP A 104 4.66 -6.12 5.80
CA ASP A 104 3.32 -6.14 5.21
C ASP A 104 2.61 -4.78 5.23
N GLY A 105 3.31 -3.73 5.68
CA GLY A 105 2.91 -2.32 5.63
C GLY A 105 4.02 -1.44 5.03
N TYR A 106 4.08 -0.15 5.40
CA TYR A 106 5.14 0.75 4.93
C TYR A 106 6.09 1.16 6.04
N VAL A 107 7.36 1.35 5.68
CA VAL A 107 8.28 2.18 6.47
C VAL A 107 8.24 3.58 5.87
N ARG A 108 7.90 4.59 6.66
CA ARG A 108 7.80 5.97 6.17
C ARG A 108 9.09 6.73 6.47
N SER A 109 9.72 7.31 5.45
CA SER A 109 10.84 8.24 5.68
C SER A 109 10.36 9.49 6.41
N ALA A 110 11.24 10.08 7.23
CA ALA A 110 10.97 11.33 7.95
C ALA A 110 10.61 12.50 7.02
N ASN A 111 11.07 12.48 5.77
CA ASN A 111 10.77 13.52 4.78
C ASN A 111 9.41 13.34 4.08
N VAL A 112 8.68 12.26 4.38
CA VAL A 112 7.33 12.05 3.86
C VAL A 112 6.32 12.46 4.94
N PRO A 113 5.52 13.51 4.70
CA PRO A 113 4.53 13.95 5.67
C PRO A 113 3.46 12.89 5.91
N LEU A 114 2.81 12.99 7.06
CA LEU A 114 1.56 12.27 7.28
C LEU A 114 0.48 12.80 6.32
N PRO A 115 -0.51 11.97 5.95
CA PRO A 115 -1.64 12.42 5.15
C PRO A 115 -2.32 13.62 5.80
N SER A 116 -2.60 14.66 5.02
CA SER A 116 -3.24 15.90 5.50
C SER A 116 -4.77 15.86 5.50
N THR A 117 -5.35 14.76 5.04
CA THR A 117 -6.80 14.57 4.94
C THR A 117 -7.22 13.30 5.64
N VAL A 118 -8.50 13.20 5.95
CA VAL A 118 -9.12 12.00 6.52
C VAL A 118 -10.24 11.54 5.60
N MET A 119 -10.48 10.23 5.56
CA MET A 119 -11.62 9.70 4.84
C MET A 119 -12.90 9.84 5.67
N PHE A 120 -13.92 10.45 5.08
CA PHE A 120 -15.22 10.60 5.73
C PHE A 120 -15.92 9.23 5.86
N PRO A 121 -16.49 8.93 7.05
CA PRO A 121 -17.15 7.66 7.28
C PRO A 121 -18.52 7.57 6.59
N CYS A 122 -18.92 6.37 6.19
CA CYS A 122 -20.28 6.13 5.72
C CYS A 122 -21.29 6.23 6.88
N SER A 123 -22.53 6.63 6.54
CA SER A 123 -23.66 6.65 7.48
C SER A 123 -24.52 5.38 7.41
N CYS A 124 -23.98 4.30 6.83
CA CYS A 124 -24.66 3.00 6.74
C CYS A 124 -25.01 2.45 8.14
N ALA A 125 -26.06 1.63 8.19
CA ALA A 125 -26.60 1.07 9.43
C ALA A 125 -25.52 0.40 10.30
N PRO A 126 -25.42 0.78 11.60
CA PRO A 126 -24.44 0.21 12.52
C PRO A 126 -24.44 -1.31 12.53
N GLY A 127 -23.28 -1.91 12.27
CA GLY A 127 -23.12 -3.38 12.32
C GLY A 127 -23.71 -4.14 11.13
N ALA A 128 -24.25 -3.46 10.11
CA ALA A 128 -24.66 -4.08 8.85
C ALA A 128 -23.58 -3.91 7.77
N PRO A 129 -23.49 -4.80 6.76
CA PRO A 129 -22.65 -4.57 5.58
C PRO A 129 -23.20 -3.41 4.74
N CYS A 130 -22.32 -2.67 4.07
CA CYS A 130 -22.73 -1.62 3.13
C CYS A 130 -23.49 -2.19 1.93
N GLY A 131 -24.55 -1.49 1.52
CA GLY A 131 -25.24 -1.71 0.25
C GLY A 131 -24.73 -0.79 -0.86
N MET A 132 -25.41 -0.79 -2.00
CA MET A 132 -25.00 -0.02 -3.20
C MET A 132 -24.97 1.50 -3.02
N ASN A 133 -25.66 2.05 -2.00
CA ASN A 133 -25.78 3.48 -1.74
C ASN A 133 -24.80 4.01 -0.68
N CYS A 134 -23.76 3.24 -0.35
CA CYS A 134 -22.75 3.67 0.63
C CYS A 134 -21.97 4.89 0.14
N GLU A 135 -21.80 5.89 1.00
CA GLU A 135 -21.11 7.14 0.69
C GLU A 135 -19.59 6.95 0.44
N CYS A 136 -19.01 5.87 0.95
CA CYS A 136 -17.61 5.52 0.66
C CYS A 136 -17.41 4.99 -0.77
N MET A 137 -18.48 4.59 -1.48
CA MET A 137 -18.38 3.97 -2.79
C MET A 137 -18.85 4.91 -3.89
N SER A 138 -17.98 5.22 -4.86
CA SER A 138 -18.45 5.88 -6.10
C SER A 138 -19.23 4.91 -6.99
N VAL A 139 -18.84 3.62 -6.95
CA VAL A 139 -19.53 2.48 -7.56
C VAL A 139 -19.34 1.27 -6.66
N PRO A 140 -20.17 0.22 -6.77
CA PRO A 140 -19.86 -1.06 -6.14
C PRO A 140 -18.54 -1.63 -6.69
N TYR A 141 -17.45 -1.49 -5.93
CA TYR A 141 -16.12 -1.95 -6.36
C TYR A 141 -16.01 -3.48 -6.31
N TYR A 142 -16.55 -4.08 -5.25
CA TYR A 142 -16.45 -5.49 -4.93
C TYR A 142 -17.83 -6.17 -4.94
N ASP A 143 -17.85 -7.45 -5.31
CA ASP A 143 -19.01 -8.31 -5.10
C ASP A 143 -19.14 -8.76 -3.63
N ALA A 144 -20.17 -9.56 -3.33
CA ALA A 144 -20.44 -10.05 -1.97
C ALA A 144 -19.31 -10.96 -1.44
N GLU A 145 -18.54 -11.55 -2.34
CA GLU A 145 -17.39 -12.41 -2.05
C GLU A 145 -16.07 -11.63 -1.98
N GLY A 146 -16.08 -10.31 -2.15
CA GLY A 146 -14.90 -9.45 -2.11
C GLY A 146 -14.05 -9.47 -3.38
N LEU A 147 -14.58 -9.97 -4.51
CA LEU A 147 -13.89 -9.88 -5.79
C LEU A 147 -14.15 -8.53 -6.44
N LEU A 148 -13.09 -7.89 -6.93
CA LEU A 148 -13.18 -6.69 -7.74
C LEU A 148 -14.01 -6.97 -9.00
N CYS A 149 -15.20 -6.36 -9.07
CA CYS A 149 -16.21 -6.64 -10.09
C CYS A 149 -16.55 -5.42 -10.96
N THR A 150 -15.83 -4.31 -10.80
CA THR A 150 -16.08 -3.06 -11.52
C THR A 150 -15.05 -2.78 -12.61
N ASP A 151 -15.52 -2.22 -13.73
CA ASP A 151 -14.67 -1.67 -14.80
C ASP A 151 -14.31 -0.18 -14.55
N TYR A 152 -14.73 0.39 -13.41
CA TYR A 152 -14.41 1.78 -13.05
C TYR A 152 -12.88 1.99 -12.99
N PRO A 153 -12.33 2.94 -13.77
CA PRO A 153 -10.88 3.08 -13.94
C PRO A 153 -10.20 3.85 -12.80
N GLY A 154 -10.96 4.60 -12.00
CA GLY A 154 -10.42 5.43 -10.91
C GLY A 154 -10.02 4.63 -9.67
N PRO A 155 -9.69 5.32 -8.57
CA PRO A 155 -9.27 4.69 -7.33
C PRO A 155 -10.44 3.98 -6.63
N ILE A 156 -10.09 3.05 -5.75
CA ILE A 156 -11.04 2.39 -4.86
C ILE A 156 -11.01 3.11 -3.51
N TYR A 157 -12.18 3.38 -2.94
CA TYR A 157 -12.32 3.96 -1.61
C TYR A 157 -12.99 2.92 -0.71
N GLU A 158 -12.23 2.31 0.21
CA GLU A 158 -12.76 1.34 1.16
C GLU A 158 -13.39 2.01 2.37
N CYS A 159 -14.39 1.37 2.98
CA CYS A 159 -14.86 1.77 4.30
C CYS A 159 -13.74 1.57 5.33
N ASN A 160 -13.68 2.39 6.37
CA ASN A 160 -12.66 2.28 7.42
C ASN A 160 -13.32 2.18 8.81
N ASP A 161 -12.52 2.11 9.87
CA ASP A 161 -13.04 1.91 11.24
C ASP A 161 -13.85 3.06 11.81
N MET A 162 -13.95 4.18 11.09
CA MET A 162 -14.85 5.29 11.41
C MET A 162 -16.24 5.11 10.81
N CYS A 163 -16.39 4.23 9.82
CA CYS A 163 -17.66 3.91 9.18
C CYS A 163 -18.62 3.18 10.13
N GLY A 164 -19.93 3.45 9.99
CA GLY A 164 -20.96 2.72 10.75
C GLY A 164 -21.08 1.23 10.36
N CYS A 165 -20.64 0.85 9.17
CA CYS A 165 -20.76 -0.52 8.70
C CYS A 165 -19.88 -1.52 9.45
N SER A 166 -20.30 -2.79 9.45
CA SER A 166 -19.57 -3.90 10.07
C SER A 166 -18.15 -4.13 9.51
N SER A 167 -17.33 -4.86 10.26
CA SER A 167 -16.03 -5.39 9.79
C SER A 167 -16.17 -6.34 8.60
N ASP A 168 -17.33 -6.99 8.46
CA ASP A 168 -17.68 -7.90 7.36
C ASP A 168 -18.20 -7.16 6.12
N CYS A 169 -18.19 -5.82 6.14
CA CYS A 169 -18.55 -5.00 4.99
C CYS A 169 -17.80 -5.45 3.72
N PRO A 170 -18.47 -5.63 2.57
CA PRO A 170 -17.82 -6.03 1.32
C PRO A 170 -16.85 -4.96 0.81
N ASN A 171 -16.98 -3.71 1.24
CA ASN A 171 -16.06 -2.61 0.92
C ASN A 171 -14.89 -2.49 1.92
N ARG A 172 -14.33 -3.64 2.35
CA ARG A 172 -13.18 -3.74 3.27
C ARG A 172 -12.28 -4.91 2.86
N VAL A 173 -11.82 -4.96 1.62
CA VAL A 173 -11.07 -6.10 1.06
C VAL A 173 -9.57 -5.97 1.31
N VAL A 174 -8.96 -4.87 0.88
CA VAL A 174 -7.52 -4.62 0.93
C VAL A 174 -7.04 -4.44 2.36
N GLN A 175 -7.80 -3.73 3.19
CA GLN A 175 -7.44 -3.50 4.60
C GLN A 175 -7.40 -4.78 5.45
N ARG A 176 -8.02 -5.88 4.98
CA ARG A 176 -7.94 -7.19 5.67
C ARG A 176 -6.59 -7.86 5.50
N GLY A 177 -5.73 -7.33 4.62
CA GLY A 177 -4.38 -7.84 4.38
C GLY A 177 -4.35 -9.16 3.60
N ASN A 178 -3.14 -9.64 3.36
CA ASN A 178 -2.90 -10.84 2.57
C ASN A 178 -3.05 -12.12 3.41
N THR A 179 -3.93 -13.03 2.97
CA THR A 179 -4.12 -14.36 3.58
C THR A 179 -3.71 -15.51 2.67
N ILE A 180 -3.18 -15.21 1.49
CA ILE A 180 -2.85 -16.19 0.46
C ILE A 180 -1.51 -16.84 0.77
N GLU A 181 -1.49 -18.18 0.75
CA GLU A 181 -0.24 -18.93 0.79
C GLU A 181 0.48 -18.87 -0.57
N MET A 182 1.73 -18.45 -0.53
CA MET A 182 2.57 -18.25 -1.71
C MET A 182 3.89 -19.02 -1.64
N ASP A 183 4.43 -19.28 -2.82
CA ASP A 183 5.76 -19.82 -3.03
C ASP A 183 6.62 -18.76 -3.72
N ILE A 184 7.75 -18.40 -3.12
CA ILE A 184 8.83 -17.67 -3.78
C ILE A 184 9.72 -18.71 -4.42
N PHE A 185 9.93 -18.64 -5.73
CA PHE A 185 10.65 -19.67 -6.46
C PHE A 185 11.69 -19.10 -7.40
N ARG A 186 12.79 -19.83 -7.59
CA ARG A 186 13.84 -19.44 -8.54
C ARG A 186 13.38 -19.75 -9.97
N THR A 187 13.32 -18.72 -10.81
CA THR A 187 13.03 -18.85 -12.25
C THR A 187 14.31 -19.18 -13.02
N LYS A 188 14.18 -19.58 -14.29
CA LYS A 188 15.34 -19.88 -15.14
C LYS A 188 16.10 -18.65 -15.65
N ALA A 189 15.43 -17.50 -15.76
CA ALA A 189 15.96 -16.33 -16.49
C ALA A 189 15.60 -14.96 -15.89
N LYS A 190 14.65 -14.89 -14.95
CA LYS A 190 14.13 -13.64 -14.38
C LYS A 190 14.50 -13.46 -12.91
N GLY A 191 15.44 -14.25 -12.41
CA GLY A 191 15.76 -14.28 -10.98
C GLY A 191 14.68 -14.99 -10.17
N TRP A 192 14.26 -14.39 -9.06
CA TRP A 192 13.20 -14.91 -8.20
C TRP A 192 11.81 -14.53 -8.74
N GLY A 193 10.81 -15.36 -8.48
CA GLY A 193 9.41 -15.16 -8.86
C GLY A 193 8.48 -15.57 -7.72
N ALA A 194 7.20 -15.26 -7.81
CA ALA A 194 6.19 -15.71 -6.86
C ALA A 194 5.03 -16.45 -7.55
N SER A 195 4.44 -17.40 -6.85
CA SER A 195 3.23 -18.12 -7.27
C SER A 195 2.35 -18.45 -6.06
N THR A 196 1.11 -18.85 -6.29
CA THR A 196 0.16 -19.19 -5.22
C THR A 196 -0.03 -20.70 -5.10
N ARG A 197 -0.29 -21.18 -3.87
CA ARG A 197 -0.54 -22.62 -3.60
C ARG A 197 -1.96 -23.08 -3.90
N ARG A 198 -2.82 -22.15 -4.33
CA ARG A 198 -4.20 -22.39 -4.80
C ARG A 198 -4.50 -21.54 -6.03
N ARG A 199 -5.58 -21.88 -6.73
CA ARG A 199 -6.16 -21.02 -7.77
C ARG A 199 -6.58 -19.67 -7.16
N ILE A 200 -6.34 -18.59 -7.91
CA ILE A 200 -6.85 -17.24 -7.62
C ILE A 200 -7.95 -16.93 -8.62
N ARG A 201 -9.08 -16.41 -8.16
CA ARG A 201 -10.21 -16.02 -9.02
C ARG A 201 -9.94 -14.67 -9.68
N LYS A 202 -10.51 -14.42 -10.85
CA LYS A 202 -10.58 -13.07 -11.42
C LYS A 202 -11.14 -12.09 -10.39
N GLY A 203 -10.53 -10.91 -10.29
CA GLY A 203 -10.92 -9.84 -9.37
C GLY A 203 -10.45 -10.04 -7.92
N GLU A 204 -9.85 -11.18 -7.58
CA GLU A 204 -9.42 -11.44 -6.21
C GLU A 204 -8.20 -10.56 -5.85
N TYR A 205 -8.24 -9.96 -4.66
CA TYR A 205 -7.12 -9.23 -4.07
C TYR A 205 -5.98 -10.18 -3.72
N VAL A 206 -4.75 -9.82 -4.09
CA VAL A 206 -3.55 -10.65 -3.88
C VAL A 206 -2.71 -10.13 -2.71
N CYS A 207 -2.15 -8.93 -2.84
CA CYS A 207 -1.43 -8.24 -1.77
C CYS A 207 -1.25 -6.75 -2.13
N ARG A 208 -0.80 -5.95 -1.17
CA ARG A 208 -0.29 -4.60 -1.45
C ARG A 208 1.13 -4.66 -2.02
N TYR A 209 1.53 -3.63 -2.75
CA TYR A 209 2.95 -3.32 -2.98
C TYR A 209 3.47 -2.52 -1.80
N THR A 210 4.39 -3.11 -1.04
CA THR A 210 4.93 -2.53 0.20
C THR A 210 6.43 -2.26 0.11
N GLY A 211 6.89 -1.32 0.92
CA GLY A 211 8.30 -0.94 0.99
C GLY A 211 8.54 0.30 1.84
N GLU A 212 9.65 0.96 1.59
CA GLU A 212 9.94 2.26 2.19
C GLU A 212 9.31 3.37 1.35
N LEU A 213 8.46 4.18 1.96
CA LEU A 213 7.85 5.34 1.32
C LEU A 213 8.80 6.53 1.43
N LEU A 214 9.24 7.02 0.26
CA LEU A 214 10.21 8.09 0.10
C LEU A 214 9.63 9.26 -0.68
N SER A 215 10.20 10.45 -0.51
CA SER A 215 10.06 11.50 -1.52
C SER A 215 10.86 11.17 -2.78
N ASN A 216 10.43 11.66 -3.94
CA ASN A 216 11.15 11.41 -5.19
C ASN A 216 12.62 11.90 -5.13
N ALA A 217 12.86 13.03 -4.47
CA ALA A 217 14.21 13.57 -4.29
C ALA A 217 15.13 12.62 -3.50
N GLU A 218 14.60 11.96 -2.46
CA GLU A 218 15.35 10.94 -1.72
C GLU A 218 15.59 9.68 -2.56
N ALA A 219 14.59 9.24 -3.32
CA ALA A 219 14.71 8.08 -4.19
C ALA A 219 15.80 8.30 -5.26
N GLU A 220 15.82 9.46 -5.92
CA GLU A 220 16.83 9.85 -6.89
C GLU A 220 18.24 9.95 -6.27
N GLN A 221 18.33 10.46 -5.04
CA GLN A 221 19.61 10.55 -4.33
C GLN A 221 20.16 9.15 -3.98
N ARG A 222 19.29 8.22 -3.57
CA ARG A 222 19.67 6.85 -3.19
C ARG A 222 20.01 5.99 -4.41
N HIS A 223 19.30 6.19 -5.52
CA HIS A 223 19.40 5.35 -6.70
C HIS A 223 19.76 6.21 -7.90
N SER A 224 21.06 6.37 -8.14
CA SER A 224 21.51 7.13 -9.30
C SER A 224 21.00 6.50 -10.61
N HIS A 225 21.05 5.16 -10.74
CA HIS A 225 20.74 4.44 -11.99
C HIS A 225 19.94 3.12 -11.82
N ASP A 226 19.73 2.61 -10.60
CA ASP A 226 19.01 1.35 -10.37
C ASP A 226 17.61 1.59 -9.80
N THR A 227 16.62 1.64 -10.69
CA THR A 227 15.22 1.92 -10.36
C THR A 227 14.37 0.64 -10.28
N THR A 228 15.00 -0.54 -10.21
CA THR A 228 14.33 -1.85 -10.38
C THR A 228 13.14 -2.08 -9.44
N TYR A 229 13.19 -1.53 -8.23
CA TYR A 229 12.19 -1.74 -7.17
C TYR A 229 11.46 -0.47 -6.76
N LEU A 230 11.58 0.59 -7.55
CA LEU A 230 10.88 1.84 -7.33
C LEU A 230 9.50 1.79 -7.99
N PHE A 231 8.48 2.17 -7.22
CA PHE A 231 7.12 2.32 -7.72
C PHE A 231 6.59 3.71 -7.38
N ASP A 232 6.47 4.56 -8.38
CA ASP A 232 5.99 5.93 -8.20
C ASP A 232 4.48 5.96 -7.93
N LEU A 233 4.05 6.82 -7.01
CA LEU A 233 2.63 7.01 -6.70
C LEU A 233 1.99 7.97 -7.72
N ASP A 234 1.96 7.54 -8.99
CA ASP A 234 1.57 8.36 -10.15
C ASP A 234 0.09 8.23 -10.55
N ARG A 235 -0.64 7.25 -10.02
CA ARG A 235 -2.00 6.90 -10.49
C ARG A 235 -3.04 7.99 -10.32
N GLU A 236 -2.85 8.85 -9.32
CA GLU A 236 -3.77 9.91 -8.93
C GLU A 236 -3.12 11.29 -9.15
N VAL A 237 -2.02 11.34 -9.90
CA VAL A 237 -1.32 12.57 -10.28
C VAL A 237 -1.98 13.14 -11.54
N PRO A 238 -2.44 14.41 -11.54
CA PRO A 238 -2.98 15.04 -12.73
C PRO A 238 -1.98 15.04 -13.90
N ASP A 239 -2.49 14.90 -15.12
CA ASP A 239 -1.67 14.89 -16.34
C ASP A 239 -0.69 16.08 -16.39
N GLY A 240 0.59 15.77 -16.58
CA GLY A 240 1.67 16.76 -16.67
C GLY A 240 2.36 17.09 -15.34
N ASN A 241 1.85 16.60 -14.20
CA ASN A 241 2.52 16.71 -12.92
C ASN A 241 3.41 15.48 -12.67
N GLN A 242 4.44 15.66 -11.84
CA GLN A 242 5.28 14.56 -11.37
C GLN A 242 4.71 14.01 -10.05
N PRO A 243 4.82 12.69 -9.81
CA PRO A 243 4.56 12.13 -8.48
C PRO A 243 5.51 12.77 -7.46
N LEU A 244 5.06 12.86 -6.21
CA LEU A 244 5.85 13.44 -5.11
C LEU A 244 6.52 12.37 -4.25
N PHE A 245 5.97 11.15 -4.28
CA PHE A 245 6.41 10.04 -3.47
C PHE A 245 6.52 8.76 -4.28
N THR A 246 7.42 7.89 -3.83
CA THR A 246 7.74 6.60 -4.44
C THR A 246 7.85 5.56 -3.33
N ILE A 247 7.39 4.34 -3.60
CA ILE A 247 7.65 3.19 -2.74
C ILE A 247 8.92 2.50 -3.24
N ASP A 248 9.96 2.48 -2.40
CA ASP A 248 11.21 1.75 -2.63
C ASP A 248 11.16 0.38 -1.93
N ALA A 249 11.02 -0.67 -2.73
CA ALA A 249 10.97 -2.04 -2.23
C ALA A 249 12.34 -2.76 -2.21
N ARG A 250 13.47 -2.03 -2.23
CA ARG A 250 14.81 -2.65 -2.30
C ARG A 250 15.24 -3.33 -1.00
N SER A 251 15.03 -2.67 0.13
CA SER A 251 15.49 -3.12 1.47
C SER A 251 14.35 -3.56 2.38
N TYR A 252 13.15 -3.04 2.11
CA TYR A 252 11.93 -3.36 2.85
C TYR A 252 10.84 -3.70 1.83
N GLY A 253 10.00 -4.68 2.10
CA GLY A 253 8.81 -4.96 1.29
C GLY A 253 8.21 -6.31 1.61
N ASN A 254 7.16 -6.72 0.90
CA ASN A 254 6.55 -8.03 1.06
C ASN A 254 6.87 -8.93 -0.15
N VAL A 255 6.04 -9.96 -0.34
CA VAL A 255 6.14 -10.90 -1.45
C VAL A 255 6.05 -10.24 -2.84
N SER A 256 5.47 -9.04 -2.96
CA SER A 256 5.36 -8.32 -4.24
C SER A 256 6.71 -7.93 -4.82
N HIS A 257 7.76 -7.85 -4.00
CA HIS A 257 9.15 -7.68 -4.45
C HIS A 257 9.55 -8.73 -5.50
N PHE A 258 8.95 -9.93 -5.45
CA PHE A 258 9.24 -11.04 -6.36
C PHE A 258 8.28 -11.16 -7.54
N PHE A 259 7.36 -10.22 -7.72
CA PHE A 259 6.42 -10.28 -8.85
C PHE A 259 7.11 -9.79 -10.11
N ASN A 260 7.28 -10.69 -11.09
CA ASN A 260 8.00 -10.38 -12.32
C ASN A 260 7.14 -9.64 -13.35
N HIS A 261 7.81 -8.97 -14.28
CA HIS A 261 7.18 -8.39 -15.45
C HIS A 261 6.60 -9.45 -16.42
N SER A 262 5.43 -9.15 -16.97
CA SER A 262 4.90 -9.80 -18.18
C SER A 262 4.19 -8.78 -19.08
N CYS A 263 4.38 -8.87 -20.40
CA CYS A 263 3.61 -8.08 -21.38
C CYS A 263 2.17 -8.58 -21.55
N GLU A 264 1.86 -9.79 -21.05
CA GLU A 264 0.49 -10.29 -20.89
C GLU A 264 0.33 -10.73 -19.43
N PRO A 265 0.17 -9.76 -18.50
CA PRO A 265 0.16 -10.05 -17.07
C PRO A 265 -1.13 -10.74 -16.63
N ASN A 266 -1.10 -11.34 -15.43
CA ASN A 266 -2.28 -11.91 -14.80
C ASN A 266 -2.78 -11.08 -13.61
N MET A 267 -2.06 -10.03 -13.23
CA MET A 267 -2.47 -9.07 -12.21
C MET A 267 -2.32 -7.63 -12.70
N ALA A 268 -3.08 -6.73 -12.08
CA ALA A 268 -2.93 -5.29 -12.23
C ALA A 268 -3.02 -4.60 -10.88
N ILE A 269 -2.48 -3.38 -10.83
CA ILE A 269 -2.48 -2.54 -9.64
C ILE A 269 -3.64 -1.55 -9.71
N ARG A 270 -4.32 -1.38 -8.57
CA ARG A 270 -5.31 -0.33 -8.31
C ARG A 270 -4.81 0.57 -7.18
N ALA A 271 -5.03 1.86 -7.34
CA ALA A 271 -4.93 2.82 -6.24
C ALA A 271 -6.09 2.61 -5.28
N VAL A 272 -5.80 2.56 -3.97
CA VAL A 272 -6.78 2.33 -2.92
C VAL A 272 -6.61 3.32 -1.78
N TYR A 273 -7.72 3.85 -1.30
CA TYR A 273 -7.80 4.73 -0.12
C TYR A 273 -8.60 4.03 0.97
N ILE A 274 -8.14 4.14 2.22
CA ILE A 274 -8.79 3.54 3.39
C ILE A 274 -8.99 4.62 4.46
N ASP A 275 -7.90 5.16 5.02
CA ASP A 275 -8.00 6.07 6.19
C ASP A 275 -7.96 7.55 5.83
N HIS A 276 -7.48 7.89 4.63
CA HIS A 276 -7.31 9.27 4.16
C HIS A 276 -7.63 9.42 2.68
N LEU A 277 -7.72 10.66 2.22
CA LEU A 277 -8.03 11.02 0.83
C LEU A 277 -6.88 11.80 0.17
N ASP A 278 -5.68 11.80 0.77
CA ASP A 278 -4.52 12.50 0.21
C ASP A 278 -4.12 11.85 -1.13
N PRO A 279 -4.30 12.51 -2.27
CA PRO A 279 -4.13 11.89 -3.57
C PRO A 279 -2.70 11.37 -3.80
N ARG A 280 -1.73 11.99 -3.10
CA ARG A 280 -0.30 11.70 -3.21
C ARG A 280 0.11 10.40 -2.52
N LEU A 281 -0.75 9.85 -1.65
CA LEU A 281 -0.39 8.79 -0.69
C LEU A 281 -1.31 7.55 -0.78
N HIS A 282 -1.82 7.22 -1.97
CA HIS A 282 -2.65 6.02 -2.13
C HIS A 282 -1.88 4.71 -1.91
N GLU A 283 -2.60 3.69 -1.48
CA GLU A 283 -2.11 2.32 -1.41
C GLU A 283 -2.10 1.70 -2.82
N LEU A 284 -1.11 0.86 -3.12
CA LEU A 284 -1.06 0.08 -4.36
C LEU A 284 -1.45 -1.36 -4.08
N ALA A 285 -2.59 -1.81 -4.62
CA ALA A 285 -3.12 -3.15 -4.40
C ALA A 285 -3.17 -3.97 -5.69
N PHE A 286 -2.63 -5.20 -5.65
CA PHE A 286 -2.71 -6.14 -6.77
C PHE A 286 -4.04 -6.89 -6.77
N PHE A 287 -4.69 -6.91 -7.93
CA PHE A 287 -5.88 -7.70 -8.21
C PHE A 287 -5.65 -8.59 -9.43
N ALA A 288 -6.23 -9.79 -9.40
CA ALA A 288 -6.15 -10.73 -10.52
C ALA A 288 -7.01 -10.26 -11.71
N LEU A 289 -6.42 -10.17 -12.90
CA LEU A 289 -7.11 -9.79 -14.14
C LEU A 289 -7.98 -10.92 -14.73
N ARG A 290 -7.63 -12.15 -14.38
CA ARG A 290 -8.30 -13.39 -14.79
C ARG A 290 -8.07 -14.44 -13.71
N ASP A 291 -8.67 -15.61 -13.88
CA ASP A 291 -8.29 -16.75 -13.05
C ASP A 291 -6.81 -17.12 -13.26
N ILE A 292 -6.13 -17.37 -12.15
CA ILE A 292 -4.71 -17.74 -12.10
C ILE A 292 -4.62 -19.16 -11.56
N ALA A 293 -3.99 -20.06 -12.32
CA ALA A 293 -3.87 -21.45 -11.90
C ALA A 293 -2.93 -21.60 -10.69
N LYS A 294 -3.13 -22.65 -9.89
CA LYS A 294 -2.20 -23.02 -8.81
C LYS A 294 -0.78 -23.18 -9.38
N GLY A 295 0.20 -22.52 -8.76
CA GLY A 295 1.60 -22.56 -9.19
C GLY A 295 1.91 -21.79 -10.47
N GLU A 296 0.93 -21.09 -11.06
CA GLU A 296 1.20 -20.13 -12.13
C GLU A 296 1.96 -18.92 -11.55
N GLU A 297 2.96 -18.44 -12.28
CA GLU A 297 3.74 -17.27 -11.86
C GLU A 297 2.86 -16.01 -11.84
N LEU A 298 2.90 -15.29 -10.72
CA LEU A 298 2.26 -13.99 -10.55
C LEU A 298 3.09 -12.92 -11.27
N THR A 299 2.44 -12.18 -12.17
CA THR A 299 3.10 -11.17 -13.00
C THR A 299 2.22 -9.94 -13.22
N PHE A 300 2.86 -8.78 -13.36
CA PHE A 300 2.21 -7.52 -13.70
C PHE A 300 3.01 -6.76 -14.77
N ASP A 301 2.40 -5.72 -15.35
CA ASP A 301 3.10 -4.85 -16.28
C ASP A 301 3.85 -3.74 -15.51
N TYR A 302 5.17 -3.67 -15.66
CA TYR A 302 6.01 -2.68 -14.97
C TYR A 302 5.89 -1.29 -15.60
N SER A 303 5.49 -1.22 -16.87
CA SER A 303 5.43 0.03 -17.63
C SER A 303 4.28 -0.03 -18.62
N PRO A 304 3.02 0.03 -18.14
CA PRO A 304 1.84 -0.03 -19.01
C PRO A 304 1.80 1.12 -20.03
N SER A 305 2.44 2.26 -19.73
CA SER A 305 2.52 3.42 -20.63
C SER A 305 3.54 3.26 -21.77
N ALA A 306 4.40 2.24 -21.74
CA ALA A 306 5.47 2.05 -22.72
C ALA A 306 4.96 1.74 -24.15
N ASP A 307 3.70 1.33 -24.31
CA ASP A 307 3.09 1.11 -25.62
C ASP A 307 2.97 2.41 -26.45
N ASN A 308 3.04 3.58 -25.80
CA ASN A 308 2.92 4.89 -26.45
C ASN A 308 4.27 5.50 -26.88
N VAL A 309 5.40 4.86 -26.59
CA VAL A 309 6.72 5.40 -26.95
C VAL A 309 7.23 4.74 -28.24
N PRO A 310 7.56 5.51 -29.31
CA PRO A 310 8.06 4.96 -30.55
C PRO A 310 9.32 4.10 -30.31
N ARG A 311 9.34 2.87 -30.86
CA ARG A 311 10.47 1.91 -30.73
C ARG A 311 11.83 2.46 -31.19
N CYS A 312 11.83 3.54 -31.96
CA CYS A 312 13.01 4.23 -32.48
C CYS A 312 13.53 5.38 -31.60
N ALA A 313 12.84 5.75 -30.50
CA ALA A 313 13.20 6.92 -29.68
C ALA A 313 14.33 6.65 -28.65
N TYR A 314 14.71 5.38 -28.43
CA TYR A 314 15.63 4.98 -27.35
C TYR A 314 17.02 4.59 -27.87
N ASP A 315 17.66 5.44 -28.68
CA ASP A 315 19.06 5.24 -29.11
C ASP A 315 20.03 6.23 -28.40
N ASN A 316 19.64 6.70 -27.21
CA ASN A 316 20.41 7.65 -26.39
C ASN A 316 21.15 6.98 -25.21
N GLY A 317 21.63 5.74 -25.36
CA GLY A 317 22.53 5.12 -24.38
C GLY A 317 21.91 4.65 -23.05
N VAL A 318 20.59 4.54 -22.95
CA VAL A 318 19.91 3.93 -21.78
C VAL A 318 19.98 2.40 -21.89
N SER A 319 20.39 1.73 -20.82
CA SER A 319 20.48 0.26 -20.76
C SER A 319 19.08 -0.36 -20.91
N LYS A 320 18.83 -1.04 -22.04
CA LYS A 320 17.55 -1.73 -22.28
C LYS A 320 17.55 -3.09 -21.60
N PHE A 321 16.62 -3.31 -20.67
CA PHE A 321 16.46 -4.61 -20.03
C PHE A 321 15.60 -5.52 -20.90
N HIS A 322 16.16 -6.64 -21.36
CA HIS A 322 15.43 -7.60 -22.18
C HIS A 322 14.27 -8.24 -21.41
N CYS A 323 13.10 -8.34 -22.07
CA CYS A 323 11.93 -8.99 -21.51
C CYS A 323 11.94 -10.50 -21.81
N PHE A 324 11.93 -11.30 -20.74
CA PHE A 324 11.90 -12.77 -20.80
C PHE A 324 10.53 -13.37 -20.41
N CYS A 325 9.43 -12.64 -20.64
CA CYS A 325 8.08 -13.12 -20.29
C CYS A 325 7.58 -14.26 -21.18
N ASN A 326 8.19 -14.47 -22.35
CA ASN A 326 7.85 -15.51 -23.33
C ASN A 326 6.40 -15.48 -23.84
N LYS A 327 5.72 -14.33 -23.72
CA LYS A 327 4.35 -14.15 -24.22
C LYS A 327 4.32 -13.87 -25.73
N PRO A 328 3.28 -14.33 -26.45
CA PRO A 328 3.14 -14.08 -27.88
C PRO A 328 3.23 -12.58 -28.25
N ARG A 329 2.66 -11.69 -27.43
CA ARG A 329 2.69 -10.23 -27.63
C ARG A 329 3.80 -9.52 -26.83
N CYS A 330 4.93 -10.19 -26.59
CA CYS A 330 6.07 -9.62 -25.85
C CYS A 330 6.68 -8.39 -26.55
N ARG A 331 6.85 -7.29 -25.79
CA ARG A 331 7.49 -6.03 -26.22
C ARG A 331 9.01 -6.11 -26.39
N LYS A 332 9.62 -7.26 -26.09
CA LYS A 332 11.07 -7.56 -26.19
C LYS A 332 11.96 -6.87 -25.15
N PHE A 333 11.56 -5.72 -24.66
CA PHE A 333 12.23 -4.98 -23.58
C PHE A 333 11.22 -4.58 -22.51
N ILE A 334 11.70 -4.42 -21.27
CA ILE A 334 10.88 -3.99 -20.13
C ILE A 334 10.77 -2.47 -20.11
N PHE A 335 11.90 -1.78 -20.27
CA PHE A 335 12.06 -0.33 -20.33
C PHE A 335 12.93 0.07 -21.53
#